data_AF-E4WU53-F1
#
_entry.id   AF-E4WU53-F1
#
_cell.length_a   1.000
_cell.length_b   1.000
_cell.length_c   1.000
_cell.angle_alpha   90.00
_cell.angle_beta   90.00
_cell.angle_gamma   90.00
#
_symmetry.space_group_name_H-M   'P 1'
#
loop_
_entity.id
_entity.type
_entity.pdbx_description
1 polymer ?
#
loop_
_entity_poly.entity_id
_entity_poly.type
_entity_poly.pdbx_seq_one_letter_code
_entity_poly.pdbx_strand_id
1 'polypeptide(L)'
;MANVESEALRGEVFRLRIDNEIKSTELEVFKQKSFSRRETCDDARRIFTQRDLNGEIVCITGAGNGIGALIAKKLADKGCVIVALDVNIKGNDETVEEIRKNGGEAYAFKCDVSDRAEVYEVAKKAAKLAGDVTILINNAGIVGGKSFLEADDAMVQKTFEVNAISHFWTTKAFLPKMVEKNHGHIASIGFVGARRWNQLLNMMVRYNPEFDERKYFSYGCNCQFFGDRPMSGPGGGPPMDPLDRTCREYRNCQKCTRMEFGDQCRGEFVKYSETQDTQGNFKCGDEAGTCARAICECDHRFAKNHVEKTDSYNVDNHSFYSPTNFDDRVYCPASRRPSSHMADRQCCGGQTKPFLLYDANAKSCCDGHVQDGEC
;
A
#
# COMPACT_ATOMS: atom_id res chain seq x y z
N MET A 1 16.46 2.12 36.94
CA MET A 1 15.44 2.50 35.94
C MET A 1 16.12 2.39 34.59
N ALA A 2 15.90 1.30 33.87
CA ALA A 2 16.56 1.05 32.59
C ALA A 2 15.72 1.70 31.49
N ASN A 3 16.32 2.66 30.78
CA ASN A 3 15.80 3.20 29.53
C ASN A 3 15.82 2.08 28.48
N VAL A 4 14.67 1.74 27.94
CA VAL A 4 14.55 0.88 26.76
C VAL A 4 14.20 1.80 25.59
N GLU A 5 15.22 2.15 24.80
CA GLU A 5 15.04 2.74 23.48
C GLU A 5 14.41 1.69 22.57
N SER A 6 13.22 1.98 22.02
CA SER A 6 12.56 1.12 21.05
C SER A 6 13.15 1.39 19.66
N GLU A 7 14.05 0.54 19.20
CA GLU A 7 14.47 0.51 17.79
C GLU A 7 13.28 0.17 16.89
N ALA A 8 13.08 1.00 15.87
CA ALA A 8 11.98 0.89 14.93
C ALA A 8 12.15 -0.33 14.02
N LEU A 9 11.28 -1.33 14.18
CA LEU A 9 11.15 -2.45 13.26
C LEU A 9 10.69 -1.95 11.88
N ARG A 10 11.51 -2.24 10.86
CA ARG A 10 11.28 -1.94 9.45
C ARG A 10 10.17 -2.85 8.91
N GLY A 11 9.14 -2.27 8.29
CA GLY A 11 8.15 -3.03 7.55
C GLY A 11 8.70 -3.43 6.18
N GLU A 12 8.93 -4.72 5.97
CA GLU A 12 9.28 -5.32 4.69
C GLU A 12 8.09 -6.15 4.19
N VAL A 13 7.84 -6.15 2.87
CA VAL A 13 7.07 -7.23 2.24
C VAL A 13 7.95 -8.47 2.29
N PHE A 14 7.73 -9.35 3.26
CA PHE A 14 8.48 -10.60 3.37
C PHE A 14 8.08 -11.52 2.23
N ARG A 15 8.93 -11.57 1.21
CA ARG A 15 8.74 -12.38 0.01
C ARG A 15 9.72 -13.54 0.07
N LEU A 16 9.27 -14.70 0.55
CA LEU A 16 10.06 -15.93 0.48
C LEU A 16 10.02 -16.45 -0.95
N ARG A 17 11.17 -16.44 -1.62
CA ARG A 17 11.39 -17.07 -2.93
C ARG A 17 12.34 -18.24 -2.72
N ILE A 18 11.97 -19.42 -3.19
CA ILE A 18 12.83 -20.59 -3.17
C ILE A 18 13.55 -20.61 -4.54
N ASP A 19 14.81 -20.18 -4.58
CA ASP A 19 15.68 -20.22 -5.78
C ASP A 19 16.98 -21.00 -5.48
N ASN A 20 17.56 -21.58 -6.54
CA ASN A 20 18.36 -22.81 -6.56
C ASN A 20 19.86 -22.74 -6.20
N GLU A 21 20.40 -21.70 -5.55
CA GLU A 21 21.87 -21.54 -5.43
C GLU A 21 22.50 -21.71 -4.04
N ILE A 22 21.73 -21.93 -2.98
CA ILE A 22 22.31 -22.02 -1.62
C ILE A 22 21.80 -23.26 -0.88
N LYS A 23 22.68 -24.24 -0.65
CA LYS A 23 22.44 -25.44 0.18
C LYS A 23 22.37 -25.14 1.69
N SER A 24 21.67 -24.07 2.08
CA SER A 24 21.35 -23.75 3.47
C SER A 24 20.09 -22.91 3.53
N THR A 25 19.14 -23.30 4.38
CA THR A 25 18.05 -22.41 4.82
C THR A 25 18.65 -21.25 5.62
N GLU A 26 18.98 -20.16 4.94
CA GLU A 26 19.25 -18.86 5.55
C GLU A 26 18.06 -17.92 5.29
N LEU A 27 17.66 -17.18 6.33
CA LEU A 27 16.80 -16.02 6.23
C LEU A 27 17.58 -14.91 5.49
N GLU A 28 17.41 -14.79 4.18
CA GLU A 28 17.91 -13.61 3.47
C GLU A 28 17.02 -12.40 3.80
N VAL A 29 17.46 -11.60 4.77
CA VAL A 29 17.10 -10.18 4.82
C VAL A 29 17.69 -9.54 3.57
N PHE A 30 16.85 -9.13 2.63
CA PHE A 30 17.27 -8.35 1.47
C PHE A 30 17.80 -6.99 1.97
N LYS A 31 19.07 -6.94 2.38
CA LYS A 31 19.81 -5.67 2.42
C LYS A 31 19.75 -5.11 1.02
N GLN A 32 19.26 -3.87 0.89
CA GLN A 32 19.42 -3.07 -0.32
C GLN A 32 20.87 -3.21 -0.80
N LYS A 33 21.09 -3.98 -1.87
CA LYS A 33 22.38 -3.99 -2.55
C LYS A 33 22.57 -2.55 -3.04
N SER A 34 23.59 -1.89 -2.51
CA SER A 34 24.13 -0.67 -3.10
C SER A 34 24.45 -1.00 -4.57
N PHE A 35 23.73 -0.36 -5.48
CA PHE A 35 23.86 -0.57 -6.91
C PHE A 35 25.28 -0.17 -7.34
N SER A 36 26.14 -1.15 -7.60
CA SER A 36 27.42 -0.89 -8.27
C SER A 36 27.14 -0.69 -9.76
N ARG A 37 27.84 0.28 -10.36
CA ARG A 37 27.45 1.02 -11.55
C ARG A 37 27.56 0.26 -12.90
N ARG A 38 27.32 -1.06 -12.96
CA ARG A 38 27.54 -1.89 -14.18
C ARG A 38 26.59 -3.10 -14.35
N GLU A 39 25.28 -2.91 -14.32
CA GLU A 39 24.34 -3.91 -14.86
C GLU A 39 23.52 -3.23 -15.97
N THR A 40 23.44 -3.88 -17.14
CA THR A 40 22.86 -3.30 -18.36
C THR A 40 21.33 -3.37 -18.34
N CYS A 41 20.68 -2.54 -19.17
CA CYS A 41 19.21 -2.47 -19.27
C CYS A 41 18.52 -3.81 -19.63
N ASP A 42 19.25 -4.81 -20.13
CA ASP A 42 18.70 -6.14 -20.43
C ASP A 42 18.50 -7.02 -19.18
N ASP A 43 19.26 -6.79 -18.10
CA ASP A 43 19.06 -7.51 -16.84
C ASP A 43 17.83 -6.97 -16.08
N ALA A 44 17.55 -5.67 -16.19
CA ALA A 44 16.34 -5.04 -15.65
C ALA A 44 15.04 -5.52 -16.35
N ARG A 45 15.10 -5.95 -17.62
CA ARG A 45 13.96 -6.52 -18.34
C ARG A 45 13.48 -7.85 -17.75
N ARG A 46 14.38 -8.64 -17.15
CA ARG A 46 14.03 -9.90 -16.46
C ARG A 46 13.31 -9.69 -15.13
N ILE A 47 13.32 -8.48 -14.57
CA ILE A 47 12.79 -8.18 -13.23
C ILE A 47 11.28 -7.87 -13.25
N PHE A 48 10.68 -7.56 -14.41
CA PHE A 48 9.28 -7.16 -14.52
C PHE A 48 8.43 -7.95 -15.53
N THR A 49 8.83 -9.16 -15.90
CA THR A 49 7.90 -10.06 -16.58
C THR A 49 6.79 -10.46 -15.59
N GLN A 50 5.54 -10.11 -15.89
CA GLN A 50 4.40 -10.63 -15.12
C GLN A 50 4.48 -12.15 -15.15
N ARG A 51 4.64 -12.76 -13.97
CA ARG A 51 4.61 -14.21 -13.83
C ARG A 51 3.23 -14.68 -14.28
N ASP A 52 3.18 -15.67 -15.17
CA ASP A 52 1.94 -16.36 -15.46
C ASP A 52 1.50 -17.11 -14.19
N LEU A 53 0.25 -16.90 -13.80
CA LEU A 53 -0.35 -17.48 -12.60
C LEU A 53 -1.40 -18.54 -12.94
N ASN A 54 -1.59 -18.82 -14.22
CA ASN A 54 -2.56 -19.82 -14.67
C ASN A 54 -2.23 -21.21 -14.09
N GLY A 55 -3.21 -21.86 -13.48
CA GLY A 55 -3.06 -23.16 -12.83
C GLY A 55 -2.40 -23.14 -11.45
N GLU A 56 -1.98 -21.98 -10.93
CA GLU A 56 -1.49 -21.87 -9.55
C GLU A 56 -2.64 -22.11 -8.55
N ILE A 57 -2.36 -22.81 -7.45
CA ILE A 57 -3.33 -23.09 -6.39
C ILE A 57 -3.10 -22.11 -5.24
N VAL A 58 -4.04 -21.18 -5.06
CA VAL A 58 -3.91 -20.05 -4.13
C VAL A 58 -4.78 -20.26 -2.91
N CYS A 59 -4.18 -20.41 -1.73
CA CYS A 59 -4.88 -20.38 -0.45
C CYS A 59 -4.93 -18.95 0.10
N ILE A 60 -6.13 -18.45 0.39
CA ILE A 60 -6.35 -17.09 0.90
C ILE A 60 -7.11 -17.17 2.22
N THR A 61 -6.53 -16.60 3.28
CA THR A 61 -7.22 -16.46 4.56
C THR A 61 -8.04 -15.16 4.62
N GLY A 62 -9.21 -15.18 5.26
CA GLY A 62 -10.11 -14.02 5.29
C GLY A 62 -10.74 -13.72 3.93
N ALA A 63 -11.06 -14.76 3.16
CA ALA A 63 -11.53 -14.64 1.78
C ALA A 63 -13.05 -14.38 1.66
N GLY A 64 -13.78 -14.39 2.77
CA GLY A 64 -15.24 -14.23 2.80
C GLY A 64 -15.73 -12.79 2.70
N ASN A 65 -14.84 -11.79 2.78
CA ASN A 65 -15.20 -10.39 2.57
C ASN A 65 -14.00 -9.52 2.17
N GLY A 66 -14.26 -8.23 1.93
CA GLY A 66 -13.26 -7.18 1.84
C GLY A 66 -12.13 -7.46 0.85
N ILE A 67 -10.90 -7.18 1.27
CA ILE A 67 -9.70 -7.32 0.43
C ILE A 67 -9.47 -8.79 0.04
N GLY A 68 -9.70 -9.73 0.95
CA GLY A 68 -9.49 -11.15 0.67
C GLY A 68 -10.41 -11.67 -0.44
N ALA A 69 -11.70 -11.31 -0.41
CA ALA A 69 -12.65 -11.67 -1.46
C ALA A 69 -12.28 -11.06 -2.82
N LEU A 70 -11.81 -9.81 -2.85
CA LEU A 70 -11.38 -9.15 -4.08
C LEU A 70 -10.11 -9.80 -4.65
N ILE A 71 -9.15 -10.16 -3.80
CA ILE A 71 -7.93 -10.89 -4.22
C ILE A 71 -8.32 -12.25 -4.81
N ALA A 72 -9.22 -12.98 -4.15
CA ALA A 72 -9.71 -14.28 -4.60
C ALA A 72 -10.28 -14.20 -6.02
N LYS A 73 -11.20 -13.26 -6.27
CA LYS A 73 -11.82 -13.05 -7.58
C LYS A 73 -10.80 -12.67 -8.65
N LYS A 74 -9.92 -11.69 -8.37
CA LYS A 74 -8.90 -11.24 -9.33
C LYS A 74 -7.87 -12.32 -9.68
N LEU A 75 -7.54 -13.22 -8.76
CA LEU A 75 -6.64 -14.33 -9.03
C LEU A 75 -7.35 -15.46 -9.79
N ALA A 76 -8.64 -15.70 -9.52
CA ALA A 76 -9.43 -16.62 -10.32
C ALA A 76 -9.53 -16.16 -11.79
N ASP A 77 -9.73 -14.86 -12.04
CA ASP A 77 -9.72 -14.28 -13.39
C ASP A 77 -8.39 -14.48 -14.14
N LYS A 78 -7.30 -14.77 -13.41
CA LYS A 78 -5.98 -15.09 -13.95
C LYS A 78 -5.76 -16.60 -14.15
N GLY A 79 -6.80 -17.42 -13.97
CA GLY A 79 -6.73 -18.88 -14.12
C GLY A 79 -6.20 -19.62 -12.89
N CYS A 80 -6.12 -18.97 -11.73
CA CYS A 80 -5.73 -19.65 -10.49
C CYS A 80 -6.90 -20.47 -9.92
N VAL A 81 -6.57 -21.59 -9.25
CA VAL A 81 -7.51 -22.35 -8.43
C VAL A 81 -7.52 -21.76 -7.02
N ILE A 82 -8.69 -21.36 -6.51
CA ILE A 82 -8.78 -20.66 -5.22
C ILE A 82 -9.20 -21.60 -4.08
N VAL A 83 -8.42 -21.60 -2.99
CA VAL A 83 -8.78 -22.19 -1.70
C VAL A 83 -9.07 -21.06 -0.73
N ALA A 84 -10.35 -20.84 -0.45
CA ALA A 84 -10.84 -19.72 0.34
C ALA A 84 -11.09 -20.15 1.79
N LEU A 85 -10.36 -19.56 2.74
CA LEU A 85 -10.50 -19.84 4.18
C LEU A 85 -11.13 -18.63 4.88
N ASP A 86 -12.20 -18.86 5.63
CA ASP A 86 -12.81 -17.81 6.45
C ASP A 86 -13.61 -18.39 7.63
N VAL A 87 -13.78 -17.63 8.70
CA VAL A 87 -14.68 -17.98 9.81
C VAL A 87 -16.15 -17.74 9.42
N ASN A 88 -16.41 -16.75 8.57
CA ASN A 88 -17.71 -16.44 8.00
C ASN A 88 -17.96 -17.32 6.77
N ILE A 89 -18.53 -18.50 6.99
CA ILE A 89 -18.82 -19.44 5.92
C ILE A 89 -19.76 -18.87 4.85
N LYS A 90 -20.74 -18.04 5.24
CA LYS A 90 -21.70 -17.47 4.30
C LYS A 90 -21.01 -16.55 3.28
N GLY A 91 -20.21 -15.60 3.75
CA GLY A 91 -19.45 -14.71 2.87
C GLY A 91 -18.40 -15.46 2.04
N ASN A 92 -17.81 -16.51 2.61
CA ASN A 92 -16.86 -17.35 1.90
C ASN A 92 -17.51 -18.12 0.75
N ASP A 93 -18.70 -18.68 0.98
CA ASP A 93 -19.48 -19.37 -0.04
C ASP A 93 -19.93 -18.39 -1.13
N GLU A 94 -20.40 -17.19 -0.78
CA GLU A 94 -20.76 -16.14 -1.74
C GLU A 94 -19.57 -15.78 -2.67
N THR A 95 -18.36 -15.59 -2.13
CA THR A 95 -17.16 -15.33 -2.93
C THR A 95 -16.84 -16.48 -3.88
N VAL A 96 -16.90 -17.72 -3.40
CA VAL A 96 -16.57 -18.92 -4.18
C VAL A 96 -17.62 -19.20 -5.26
N GLU A 97 -18.90 -18.99 -4.97
CA GLU A 97 -19.98 -19.10 -5.94
C GLU A 97 -19.84 -18.09 -7.08
N GLU A 98 -19.47 -16.85 -6.78
CA GLU A 98 -19.24 -15.83 -7.80
C GLU A 98 -18.06 -16.19 -8.71
N ILE A 99 -16.96 -16.70 -8.13
CA ILE A 99 -15.81 -17.19 -8.90
C ILE A 99 -16.23 -18.32 -9.85
N ARG A 100 -16.97 -19.31 -9.34
CA ARG A 100 -17.45 -20.45 -10.15
C ARG A 100 -18.41 -20.01 -11.25
N LYS A 101 -19.30 -19.05 -10.96
CA LYS A 101 -20.23 -18.47 -11.94
C LYS A 101 -19.51 -17.79 -13.10
N ASN A 102 -18.33 -17.24 -12.83
CA ASN A 102 -17.47 -16.62 -13.84
C ASN A 102 -16.51 -17.63 -14.52
N GLY A 103 -16.67 -18.93 -14.27
CA GLY A 103 -15.91 -20.00 -14.91
C GLY A 103 -14.58 -20.35 -14.23
N GLY A 104 -14.29 -19.77 -13.07
CA GLY A 104 -13.12 -20.10 -12.27
C GLY A 104 -13.32 -21.33 -11.37
N GLU A 105 -12.22 -21.87 -10.86
CA GLU A 105 -12.25 -22.99 -9.90
C GLU A 105 -11.96 -22.48 -8.48
N ALA A 106 -12.83 -22.80 -7.53
CA ALA A 106 -12.68 -22.35 -6.15
C ALA A 106 -13.32 -23.31 -5.14
N TYR A 107 -12.77 -23.35 -3.92
CA TYR A 107 -13.21 -24.19 -2.80
C TYR A 107 -13.27 -23.38 -1.51
N ALA A 108 -14.42 -23.38 -0.83
CA ALA A 108 -14.61 -22.72 0.45
C ALA A 108 -14.39 -23.69 1.62
N PHE A 109 -13.69 -23.23 2.65
CA PHE A 109 -13.59 -23.93 3.92
C PHE A 109 -13.82 -22.97 5.08
N LYS A 110 -14.66 -23.39 6.03
CA LYS A 110 -14.73 -22.73 7.33
C LYS A 110 -13.43 -23.00 8.08
N CYS A 111 -12.77 -21.95 8.58
CA CYS A 111 -11.54 -22.05 9.34
C CYS A 111 -11.35 -20.82 10.24
N ASP A 112 -11.27 -21.00 11.57
CA ASP A 112 -10.66 -19.99 12.44
C ASP A 112 -9.13 -20.15 12.39
N VAL A 113 -8.45 -19.21 11.74
CA VAL A 113 -7.00 -19.26 11.56
C VAL A 113 -6.21 -19.12 12.87
N SER A 114 -6.84 -18.68 13.96
CA SER A 114 -6.23 -18.70 15.29
C SER A 114 -6.23 -20.10 15.92
N ASP A 115 -7.09 -21.01 15.46
CA ASP A 115 -7.07 -22.41 15.88
C ASP A 115 -6.09 -23.21 15.00
N ARG A 116 -4.93 -23.52 15.60
CA ARG A 116 -3.87 -24.31 14.96
C ARG A 116 -4.36 -25.67 14.45
N ALA A 117 -5.22 -26.36 15.22
CA ALA A 117 -5.69 -27.69 14.84
C ALA A 117 -6.63 -27.61 13.64
N GLU A 118 -7.52 -26.62 13.62
CA GLU A 118 -8.42 -26.37 12.50
C GLU A 118 -7.64 -26.05 11.21
N VAL A 119 -6.63 -25.18 11.29
CA VAL A 119 -5.75 -24.84 10.16
C VAL A 119 -5.11 -26.09 9.55
N TYR A 120 -4.56 -26.99 10.38
CA TYR A 120 -3.91 -28.21 9.88
C TYR A 120 -4.90 -29.21 9.27
N GLU A 121 -6.09 -29.35 9.84
CA GLU A 121 -7.12 -30.22 9.29
C GLU A 121 -7.67 -29.69 7.96
N VAL A 122 -7.91 -28.38 7.87
CA VAL A 122 -8.38 -27.75 6.64
C VAL A 122 -7.30 -27.79 5.55
N ALA A 123 -6.03 -27.58 5.89
CA ALA A 123 -4.94 -27.71 4.92
C ALA A 123 -4.87 -29.11 4.27
N LYS A 124 -5.07 -30.18 5.05
CA LYS A 124 -5.16 -31.55 4.52
C LYS A 124 -6.37 -31.75 3.61
N LYS A 125 -7.52 -31.16 3.95
CA LYS A 125 -8.73 -31.23 3.12
C LYS A 125 -8.56 -30.46 1.81
N ALA A 126 -8.00 -29.26 1.87
CA ALA A 126 -7.67 -28.44 0.71
C ALA A 126 -6.73 -29.18 -0.24
N ALA A 127 -5.66 -29.81 0.27
CA ALA A 127 -4.73 -30.58 -0.54
C ALA A 127 -5.39 -31.74 -1.29
N LYS A 128 -6.41 -32.38 -0.70
CA LYS A 128 -7.16 -33.46 -1.34
C LYS A 128 -8.12 -33.00 -2.44
N LEU A 129 -8.67 -31.79 -2.31
CA LEU A 129 -9.68 -31.27 -3.25
C LEU A 129 -9.06 -30.44 -4.36
N ALA A 130 -8.20 -29.47 -4.01
CA ALA A 130 -7.60 -28.53 -4.94
C ALA A 130 -6.18 -28.93 -5.39
N GLY A 131 -5.50 -29.80 -4.64
CA GLY A 131 -4.08 -30.10 -4.83
C GLY A 131 -3.16 -29.29 -3.89
N ASP A 132 -1.85 -29.45 -4.06
CA ASP A 132 -0.88 -28.77 -3.20
C ASP A 132 -0.86 -27.26 -3.48
N VAL A 133 -1.15 -26.47 -2.44
CA VAL A 133 -1.12 -25.00 -2.49
C VAL A 133 0.26 -24.50 -2.91
N THR A 134 0.30 -23.67 -3.94
CA THR A 134 1.52 -23.04 -4.45
C THR A 134 1.65 -21.59 -4.02
N ILE A 135 0.54 -20.91 -3.70
CA ILE A 135 0.55 -19.54 -3.18
C ILE A 135 -0.28 -19.47 -1.90
N LEU A 136 0.32 -18.99 -0.81
CA LEU A 136 -0.37 -18.70 0.44
C LEU A 136 -0.48 -17.19 0.62
N ILE A 137 -1.70 -16.68 0.79
CA ILE A 137 -1.98 -15.28 1.12
C ILE A 137 -2.57 -15.25 2.53
N ASN A 138 -1.73 -14.87 3.48
CA ASN A 138 -2.12 -14.57 4.85
C ASN A 138 -2.77 -13.18 4.89
N ASN A 139 -4.09 -13.12 4.79
CA ASN A 139 -4.87 -11.88 4.73
C ASN A 139 -5.85 -11.72 5.90
N ALA A 140 -6.26 -12.80 6.56
CA ALA A 140 -7.16 -12.73 7.71
C ALA A 140 -6.63 -11.76 8.78
N GLY A 141 -7.48 -10.82 9.20
CA GLY A 141 -7.11 -9.81 10.18
C GLY A 141 -8.32 -9.22 10.89
N ILE A 142 -8.14 -8.87 12.17
CA ILE A 142 -9.13 -8.18 12.99
C ILE A 142 -8.55 -6.92 13.62
N VAL A 143 -9.40 -5.94 13.93
CA VAL A 143 -9.03 -4.68 14.58
C VAL A 143 -10.02 -4.37 15.70
N GLY A 144 -9.53 -4.11 16.91
CA GLY A 144 -10.37 -3.86 18.10
C GLY A 144 -10.96 -2.45 18.21
N GLY A 145 -10.42 -1.47 17.47
CA GLY A 145 -10.97 -0.11 17.35
C GLY A 145 -10.95 0.78 18.60
N LYS A 146 -10.52 0.28 19.76
CA LYS A 146 -10.46 1.02 21.03
C LYS A 146 -9.07 1.57 21.32
N SER A 147 -9.00 2.60 22.18
CA SER A 147 -7.72 3.08 22.73
C SER A 147 -7.07 2.02 23.62
N PHE A 148 -5.75 2.09 23.81
CA PHE A 148 -5.02 1.06 24.56
C PHE A 148 -5.54 0.86 26.00
N LEU A 149 -5.92 1.95 26.69
CA LEU A 149 -6.44 1.88 28.06
C LEU A 149 -7.88 1.33 28.14
N GLU A 150 -8.62 1.36 27.04
CA GLU A 150 -10.01 0.89 26.94
C GLU A 150 -10.12 -0.44 26.20
N ALA A 151 -9.00 -0.93 25.67
CA ALA A 151 -8.93 -2.19 24.95
C ALA A 151 -9.15 -3.35 25.92
N ASP A 152 -9.95 -4.31 25.50
CA ASP A 152 -10.14 -5.55 26.24
C ASP A 152 -8.91 -6.44 26.02
N ASP A 153 -8.33 -6.97 27.10
CA ASP A 153 -7.16 -7.86 27.05
C ASP A 153 -7.39 -9.06 26.12
N ALA A 154 -8.62 -9.61 26.13
CA ALA A 154 -8.98 -10.71 25.24
C ALA A 154 -8.94 -10.30 23.76
N MET A 155 -9.37 -9.08 23.44
CA MET A 155 -9.31 -8.55 22.07
C MET A 155 -7.87 -8.28 21.65
N VAL A 156 -7.03 -7.78 22.56
CA VAL A 156 -5.58 -7.60 22.30
C VAL A 156 -4.94 -8.94 21.96
N GLN A 157 -5.17 -9.95 22.79
CA GLN A 157 -4.64 -11.30 22.55
C GLN A 157 -5.14 -11.87 21.22
N LYS A 158 -6.46 -11.84 20.98
CA LYS A 158 -7.06 -12.36 19.73
C LYS A 158 -6.51 -11.63 18.50
N THR A 159 -6.21 -10.34 18.59
CA THR A 159 -5.60 -9.57 17.50
C THR A 159 -4.22 -10.14 17.12
N PHE A 160 -3.37 -10.46 18.09
CA PHE A 160 -2.09 -11.10 17.81
C PHE A 160 -2.26 -12.54 17.31
N GLU A 161 -3.21 -13.28 17.88
CA GLU A 161 -3.51 -14.65 17.45
C GLU A 161 -3.91 -14.71 15.97
N VAL A 162 -4.80 -13.82 15.54
CA VAL A 162 -5.28 -13.76 14.15
C VAL A 162 -4.26 -13.08 13.23
N ASN A 163 -3.74 -11.91 13.57
CA ASN A 163 -2.99 -11.08 12.61
C ASN A 163 -1.50 -11.45 12.51
N ALA A 164 -0.97 -12.23 13.47
CA ALA A 164 0.45 -12.56 13.53
C ALA A 164 0.70 -14.06 13.72
N ILE A 165 0.15 -14.65 14.78
CA ILE A 165 0.43 -16.05 15.13
C ILE A 165 -0.17 -17.02 14.09
N SER A 166 -1.35 -16.72 13.56
CA SER A 166 -2.00 -17.54 12.52
C SER A 166 -1.10 -17.77 11.30
N HIS A 167 -0.27 -16.78 10.93
CA HIS A 167 0.64 -16.86 9.79
C HIS A 167 1.67 -17.98 9.96
N PHE A 168 2.06 -18.29 11.21
CA PHE A 168 2.95 -19.41 11.49
C PHE A 168 2.24 -20.74 11.27
N TRP A 169 0.97 -20.87 11.67
CA TRP A 169 0.19 -22.10 11.49
C TRP A 169 -0.05 -22.38 10.02
N THR A 170 -0.52 -21.39 9.27
CA THR A 170 -0.76 -21.54 7.83
C THR A 170 0.54 -21.81 7.08
N THR A 171 1.62 -21.08 7.40
CA THR A 171 2.94 -21.33 6.78
C THR A 171 3.41 -22.75 7.07
N LYS A 172 3.34 -23.22 8.33
CA LYS A 172 3.73 -24.60 8.67
C LYS A 172 2.86 -25.66 7.98
N ALA A 173 1.60 -25.33 7.67
CA ALA A 173 0.69 -26.23 6.99
C ALA A 173 0.99 -26.35 5.48
N PHE A 174 1.30 -25.24 4.81
CA PHE A 174 1.40 -25.20 3.35
C PHE A 174 2.85 -25.19 2.80
N LEU A 175 3.81 -24.63 3.55
CA LEU A 175 5.22 -24.51 3.13
C LEU A 175 5.92 -25.84 2.82
N PRO A 176 5.70 -26.95 3.57
CA PRO A 176 6.46 -28.19 3.33
C PRO A 176 6.37 -28.69 1.88
N LYS A 177 5.18 -28.62 1.27
CA LYS A 177 4.96 -29.03 -0.12
C LYS A 177 5.56 -28.06 -1.13
N MET A 178 5.55 -26.76 -0.83
CA MET A 178 6.22 -25.75 -1.66
C MET A 178 7.73 -25.98 -1.70
N VAL A 179 8.34 -26.31 -0.56
CA VAL A 179 9.77 -26.65 -0.47
C VAL A 179 10.08 -27.94 -1.21
N GLU A 180 9.29 -28.99 -1.00
CA GLU A 180 9.45 -30.28 -1.70
C GLU A 180 9.42 -30.11 -3.22
N LYS A 181 8.52 -29.26 -3.74
CA LYS A 181 8.38 -28.96 -5.17
C LYS A 181 9.33 -27.88 -5.68
N ASN A 182 10.10 -27.25 -4.80
CA ASN A 182 10.90 -26.06 -5.12
C ASN A 182 10.09 -24.97 -5.83
N HIS A 183 8.82 -24.82 -5.45
CA HIS A 183 7.88 -23.90 -6.08
C HIS A 183 6.83 -23.47 -5.06
N GLY A 184 6.86 -22.19 -4.70
CA GLY A 184 5.80 -21.60 -3.95
C GLY A 184 5.99 -20.10 -3.68
N HIS A 185 4.96 -19.49 -3.13
CA HIS A 185 4.95 -18.11 -2.72
C HIS A 185 4.15 -17.92 -1.43
N ILE A 186 4.68 -17.13 -0.50
CA ILE A 186 3.94 -16.73 0.70
C ILE A 186 3.89 -15.20 0.72
N ALA A 187 2.69 -14.65 0.79
CA ALA A 187 2.42 -13.24 0.95
C ALA A 187 1.67 -13.02 2.26
N SER A 188 2.16 -12.09 3.09
CA SER A 188 1.48 -11.70 4.33
C SER A 188 1.02 -10.26 4.23
N ILE A 189 -0.28 -10.04 4.38
CA ILE A 189 -0.89 -8.71 4.33
C ILE A 189 -0.80 -8.11 5.73
N GLY A 190 0.04 -7.10 5.87
CA GLY A 190 0.08 -6.26 7.07
C GLY A 190 -0.73 -4.98 6.86
N PHE A 191 -1.51 -4.59 7.86
CA PHE A 191 -2.10 -3.25 7.86
C PHE A 191 -1.11 -2.26 8.48
N VAL A 192 -0.69 -1.25 7.73
CA VAL A 192 0.04 -0.11 8.28
C VAL A 192 -0.96 0.87 8.87
N GLY A 193 -1.51 0.49 10.02
CA GLY A 193 -2.34 1.38 10.83
C GLY A 193 -1.46 2.41 11.56
N ALA A 194 -1.75 3.69 11.31
CA ALA A 194 -1.28 4.84 12.07
C ALA A 194 0.22 5.15 12.02
N ARG A 195 0.70 5.68 10.88
CA ARG A 195 1.67 6.78 10.97
C ARG A 195 1.23 7.95 10.08
N ARG A 196 1.02 9.10 10.71
CA ARG A 196 0.54 10.42 10.22
C ARG A 196 -0.76 10.48 9.39
N TRP A 197 -1.28 9.37 8.87
CA TRP A 197 -2.47 9.32 8.02
C TRP A 197 -3.67 10.07 8.61
N ASN A 198 -3.93 9.88 9.91
CA ASN A 198 -5.04 10.55 10.59
C ASN A 198 -4.89 12.08 10.65
N GLN A 199 -3.67 12.64 10.70
CA GLN A 199 -3.51 14.10 10.69
C GLN A 199 -3.90 14.68 9.33
N LEU A 200 -3.48 14.00 8.25
CA LEU A 200 -3.91 14.38 6.91
C LEU A 200 -5.43 14.28 6.77
N LEU A 201 -6.03 13.14 7.15
CA LEU A 201 -7.48 12.95 7.09
C LEU A 201 -8.26 14.00 7.90
N ASN A 202 -7.83 14.27 9.14
CA ASN A 202 -8.46 15.30 9.98
C ASN A 202 -8.42 16.68 9.31
N MET A 203 -7.33 16.97 8.60
CA MET A 203 -7.21 18.20 7.83
C MET A 203 -8.12 18.21 6.61
N MET A 204 -8.18 17.10 5.84
CA MET A 204 -9.11 16.97 4.71
C MET A 204 -10.56 17.20 5.14
N VAL A 205 -10.99 16.54 6.23
CA VAL A 205 -12.35 16.65 6.79
C VAL A 205 -12.64 18.07 7.29
N ARG A 206 -11.64 18.79 7.79
CA ARG A 206 -11.82 20.20 8.20
C ARG A 206 -12.14 21.12 7.02
N TYR A 207 -11.56 20.88 5.84
CA TYR A 207 -11.84 21.67 4.64
C TYR A 207 -13.04 21.15 3.84
N ASN A 208 -13.31 19.85 3.91
CA ASN A 208 -14.47 19.21 3.29
C ASN A 208 -15.08 18.21 4.29
N PRO A 209 -16.12 18.59 5.05
CA PRO A 209 -16.75 17.70 6.03
C PRO A 209 -17.30 16.39 5.44
N GLU A 210 -17.64 16.40 4.15
CA GLU A 210 -18.13 15.23 3.39
C GLU A 210 -16.98 14.50 2.66
N PHE A 211 -15.74 14.70 3.10
CA PHE A 211 -14.59 14.03 2.49
C PHE A 211 -14.68 12.51 2.70
N ASP A 212 -14.78 11.79 1.58
CA ASP A 212 -14.73 10.33 1.54
C ASP A 212 -13.39 9.86 0.95
N GLU A 213 -12.53 9.36 1.82
CA GLU A 213 -11.25 8.77 1.45
C GLU A 213 -11.38 7.63 0.43
N ARG A 214 -12.46 6.85 0.47
CA ARG A 214 -12.68 5.75 -0.48
C ARG A 214 -13.01 6.25 -1.88
N LYS A 215 -13.61 7.43 -1.96
CA LYS A 215 -13.96 8.07 -3.24
C LYS A 215 -12.74 8.70 -3.89
N TYR A 216 -11.95 9.43 -3.12
CA TYR A 216 -10.88 10.29 -3.66
C TYR A 216 -9.50 9.64 -3.64
N PHE A 217 -9.29 8.61 -2.82
CA PHE A 217 -8.04 7.83 -2.83
C PHE A 217 -8.20 6.60 -3.69
N SER A 218 -7.13 6.23 -4.41
CA SER A 218 -7.18 5.32 -5.58
C SER A 218 -7.85 5.89 -6.81
N TYR A 219 -7.75 7.21 -6.95
CA TYR A 219 -8.21 7.95 -8.10
C TYR A 219 -7.04 8.36 -9.01
N GLY A 220 -7.23 8.24 -10.32
CA GLY A 220 -6.30 8.74 -11.33
C GLY A 220 -4.89 8.16 -11.20
N CYS A 221 -3.90 8.91 -11.65
CA CYS A 221 -2.52 8.47 -11.66
C CYS A 221 -1.77 8.84 -10.39
N ASN A 222 -2.17 9.91 -9.71
CA ASN A 222 -1.44 10.55 -8.63
C ASN A 222 -2.21 10.54 -7.30
N CYS A 223 -3.54 10.37 -7.25
CA CYS A 223 -4.25 10.16 -5.99
C CYS A 223 -4.23 8.69 -5.50
N GLN A 224 -3.20 7.91 -5.87
CA GLN A 224 -2.97 6.54 -5.41
C GLN A 224 -2.37 6.51 -4.00
N PHE A 225 -3.20 6.74 -2.98
CA PHE A 225 -2.76 6.74 -1.57
C PHE A 225 -2.73 5.33 -0.94
N PHE A 226 -2.38 4.32 -1.73
CA PHE A 226 -2.21 2.95 -1.28
C PHE A 226 -0.79 2.46 -1.60
N GLY A 227 -0.34 1.42 -0.89
CA GLY A 227 1.00 0.85 -1.03
C GLY A 227 2.00 1.33 0.04
N ASP A 228 3.28 1.03 -0.16
CA ASP A 228 4.32 1.19 0.88
C ASP A 228 4.58 2.65 1.30
N ARG A 229 4.29 3.60 0.42
CA ARG A 229 4.50 5.05 0.63
C ARG A 229 3.30 5.83 0.10
N PRO A 230 2.15 5.77 0.79
CA PRO A 230 0.89 6.30 0.28
C PRO A 230 0.95 7.82 0.04
N MET A 231 1.71 8.56 0.87
CA MET A 231 1.78 10.02 0.81
C MET A 231 3.01 10.54 0.07
N SER A 232 4.18 9.93 0.28
CA SER A 232 5.47 10.38 -0.28
C SER A 232 5.97 9.57 -1.48
N GLY A 233 5.23 8.54 -1.87
CA GLY A 233 5.51 7.74 -3.06
C GLY A 233 5.42 8.58 -4.35
N PRO A 234 6.23 8.28 -5.38
CA PRO A 234 6.09 8.92 -6.67
C PRO A 234 4.77 8.47 -7.31
N GLY A 235 3.91 9.40 -7.69
CA GLY A 235 2.66 9.07 -8.39
C GLY A 235 2.94 8.50 -9.79
N GLY A 236 1.93 7.88 -10.39
CA GLY A 236 1.98 7.42 -11.77
C GLY A 236 1.84 8.57 -12.76
N GLY A 237 2.44 8.39 -13.95
CA GLY A 237 2.18 9.18 -15.17
C GLY A 237 2.01 10.71 -15.07
N PRO A 238 1.43 11.30 -16.13
CA PRO A 238 0.83 12.64 -16.12
C PRO A 238 -0.47 12.65 -15.29
N PRO A 239 -0.90 13.80 -14.75
CA PRO A 239 -2.21 13.91 -14.09
C PRO A 239 -3.35 13.80 -15.11
N MET A 240 -4.40 13.04 -14.76
CA MET A 240 -5.57 12.82 -15.63
C MET A 240 -6.50 14.03 -15.73
N ASP A 241 -6.63 14.79 -14.64
CA ASP A 241 -7.56 15.90 -14.49
C ASP A 241 -7.09 16.88 -13.39
N PRO A 242 -7.82 17.98 -13.12
CA PRO A 242 -7.43 18.94 -12.08
C PRO A 242 -7.38 18.37 -10.65
N LEU A 243 -8.18 17.35 -10.33
CA LEU A 243 -8.14 16.70 -9.02
C LEU A 243 -6.86 15.85 -8.90
N ASP A 244 -6.57 15.05 -9.91
CA ASP A 244 -5.34 14.23 -9.97
C ASP A 244 -4.06 15.09 -10.00
N ARG A 245 -4.13 16.26 -10.64
CA ARG A 245 -3.07 17.27 -10.60
C ARG A 245 -2.80 17.77 -9.18
N THR A 246 -3.84 18.00 -8.38
CA THR A 246 -3.69 18.39 -6.98
C THR A 246 -2.93 17.33 -6.17
N CYS A 247 -3.17 16.05 -6.44
CA CYS A 247 -2.41 14.95 -5.84
C CYS A 247 -0.95 14.88 -6.34
N ARG A 248 -0.71 15.18 -7.62
CA ARG A 248 0.65 15.32 -8.18
C ARG A 248 1.45 16.41 -7.46
N GLU A 249 0.84 17.57 -7.28
CA GLU A 249 1.42 18.72 -6.58
C GLU A 249 1.76 18.40 -5.12
N TYR A 250 0.89 17.66 -4.45
CA TYR A 250 1.14 17.18 -3.08
C TYR A 250 2.36 16.26 -3.00
N ARG A 251 2.45 15.26 -3.89
CA ARG A 251 3.60 14.35 -3.94
C ARG A 251 4.91 15.07 -4.27
N ASN A 252 4.85 16.07 -5.15
CA ASN A 252 5.99 16.92 -5.46
C ASN A 252 6.44 17.73 -4.23
N CYS A 253 5.50 18.21 -3.43
CA CYS A 253 5.79 18.86 -2.15
C CYS A 253 6.54 17.92 -1.19
N GLN A 254 6.00 16.72 -0.98
CA GLN A 254 6.60 15.67 -0.14
C GLN A 254 7.96 15.20 -0.67
N LYS A 255 8.19 15.28 -1.98
CA LYS A 255 9.50 15.04 -2.58
C LYS A 255 10.48 16.14 -2.17
N CYS A 256 10.07 17.40 -2.27
CA CYS A 256 10.91 18.54 -1.92
C CYS A 256 11.28 18.60 -0.44
N THR A 257 10.34 18.30 0.47
CA THR A 257 10.65 18.19 1.91
C THR A 257 11.77 17.18 2.16
N ARG A 258 11.75 16.06 1.43
CA ARG A 258 12.75 15.01 1.54
C ARG A 258 14.09 15.37 0.90
N MET A 259 14.08 16.21 -0.13
CA MET A 259 15.29 16.75 -0.74
C MET A 259 15.99 17.75 0.19
N GLU A 260 15.22 18.60 0.87
CA GLU A 260 15.76 19.59 1.81
C GLU A 260 16.24 18.96 3.12
N PHE A 261 15.40 18.15 3.76
CA PHE A 261 15.61 17.67 5.13
C PHE A 261 16.08 16.21 5.20
N GLY A 262 16.37 15.59 4.06
CA GLY A 262 16.86 14.22 3.96
C GLY A 262 15.77 13.15 3.99
N ASP A 263 16.19 11.89 3.78
CA ASP A 263 15.30 10.75 3.54
C ASP A 263 14.39 10.35 4.71
N GLN A 264 14.65 10.86 5.91
CA GLN A 264 13.79 10.66 7.08
C GLN A 264 12.61 11.65 7.11
N CYS A 265 12.68 12.74 6.35
CA CYS A 265 11.61 13.72 6.27
C CYS A 265 10.49 13.25 5.33
N ARG A 266 9.68 12.30 5.82
CA ARG A 266 8.59 11.67 5.06
C ARG A 266 7.24 11.94 5.73
N GLY A 267 6.26 12.32 4.92
CA GLY A 267 4.87 12.45 5.37
C GLY A 267 4.34 11.20 6.07
N GLU A 268 4.85 10.00 5.80
CA GLU A 268 4.43 8.81 6.55
C GLU A 268 4.81 8.86 8.03
N PHE A 269 5.91 9.51 8.42
CA PHE A 269 6.53 9.30 9.73
C PHE A 269 6.67 10.56 10.58
N VAL A 270 6.62 11.74 9.96
CA VAL A 270 6.84 13.00 10.65
C VAL A 270 5.50 13.60 11.07
N LYS A 271 5.30 13.68 12.39
CA LYS A 271 4.19 14.43 12.98
C LYS A 271 4.54 15.92 13.03
N TYR A 272 3.51 16.74 13.01
CA TYR A 272 3.61 18.20 13.16
C TYR A 272 2.58 18.70 14.15
N SER A 273 2.87 19.88 14.70
CA SER A 273 1.99 20.62 15.60
C SER A 273 0.99 21.43 14.80
N GLU A 274 -0.26 21.46 15.25
CA GLU A 274 -1.35 22.19 14.60
C GLU A 274 -1.83 23.30 15.54
N THR A 275 -2.04 24.49 15.01
CA THR A 275 -2.56 25.66 15.74
C THR A 275 -3.73 26.27 15.00
N GLN A 276 -4.51 27.09 15.70
CA GLN A 276 -5.53 27.92 15.08
C GLN A 276 -5.09 29.38 15.16
N ASP A 277 -5.31 30.14 14.10
CA ASP A 277 -5.15 31.59 14.15
C ASP A 277 -6.33 32.25 14.90
N THR A 278 -6.25 33.57 15.06
CA THR A 278 -7.28 34.36 15.77
C THR A 278 -8.64 34.37 15.08
N GLN A 279 -8.72 33.88 13.84
CA GLN A 279 -9.94 33.76 13.03
C GLN A 279 -10.44 32.30 12.99
N GLY A 280 -9.76 31.38 13.68
CA GLY A 280 -10.09 29.95 13.72
C GLY A 280 -9.53 29.15 12.53
N ASN A 281 -8.72 29.75 11.66
CA ASN A 281 -8.14 29.04 10.52
C ASN A 281 -6.97 28.17 10.96
N PHE A 282 -6.79 27.05 10.24
CA PHE A 282 -5.68 26.13 10.46
C PHE A 282 -4.33 26.79 10.18
N LYS A 283 -3.36 26.56 11.06
CA LYS A 283 -1.97 26.99 10.89
C LYS A 283 -1.01 25.95 11.43
N CYS A 284 0.06 25.68 10.68
CA CYS A 284 1.16 24.85 11.15
C CYS A 284 1.87 25.50 12.35
N GLY A 285 2.12 24.72 13.40
CA GLY A 285 2.64 25.20 14.69
C GLY A 285 4.15 25.10 14.84
N ASP A 286 4.83 24.22 14.09
CA ASP A 286 6.27 24.03 14.23
C ASP A 286 7.08 25.18 13.63
N GLU A 287 8.33 25.31 14.11
CA GLU A 287 9.28 26.35 13.69
C GLU A 287 9.56 26.32 12.19
N ALA A 288 9.72 27.51 11.60
CA ALA A 288 10.05 27.66 10.19
C ALA A 288 11.38 26.98 9.85
N GLY A 289 11.43 26.32 8.69
CA GLY A 289 12.64 25.61 8.25
C GLY A 289 12.85 24.26 8.93
N THR A 290 11.82 23.71 9.59
CA THR A 290 11.85 22.32 10.08
C THR A 290 11.11 21.38 9.12
N CYS A 291 11.50 20.10 9.15
CA CYS A 291 10.81 19.06 8.39
C CYS A 291 9.32 18.95 8.76
N ALA A 292 9.00 19.00 10.06
CA ALA A 292 7.62 18.95 10.56
C ALA A 292 6.79 20.11 10.00
N ARG A 293 7.35 21.33 10.04
CA ARG A 293 6.71 22.52 9.46
C ARG A 293 6.45 22.34 7.97
N ALA A 294 7.46 21.96 7.20
CA ALA A 294 7.30 21.86 5.76
C ALA A 294 6.30 20.78 5.33
N ILE A 295 6.28 19.65 6.05
CA ILE A 295 5.30 18.57 5.83
C ILE A 295 3.88 19.04 6.16
N CYS A 296 3.70 19.80 7.24
CA CYS A 296 2.41 20.40 7.57
C CYS A 296 1.92 21.36 6.47
N GLU A 297 2.81 22.23 5.95
CA GLU A 297 2.44 23.16 4.89
C GLU A 297 2.03 22.43 3.60
N CYS A 298 2.70 21.32 3.27
CA CYS A 298 2.34 20.47 2.14
C CYS A 298 0.93 19.88 2.29
N ASP A 299 0.59 19.37 3.48
CA ASP A 299 -0.75 18.84 3.78
C ASP A 299 -1.81 19.93 3.72
N HIS A 300 -1.53 21.08 4.33
CA HIS A 300 -2.45 22.21 4.39
C HIS A 300 -2.79 22.71 2.98
N ARG A 301 -1.79 22.86 2.12
CA ARG A 301 -2.03 23.20 0.71
C ARG A 301 -2.86 22.13 0.02
N PHE A 302 -2.55 20.86 0.23
CA PHE A 302 -3.28 19.78 -0.42
C PHE A 302 -4.75 19.75 0.01
N ALA A 303 -5.04 19.80 1.31
CA ALA A 303 -6.41 19.79 1.81
C ALA A 303 -7.23 20.98 1.29
N LYS A 304 -6.64 22.17 1.27
CA LYS A 304 -7.26 23.38 0.74
C LYS A 304 -7.51 23.29 -0.78
N ASN A 305 -6.51 22.90 -1.56
CA ASN A 305 -6.66 22.83 -3.02
C ASN A 305 -7.58 21.68 -3.44
N HIS A 306 -7.59 20.57 -2.69
CA HIS A 306 -8.37 19.39 -3.04
C HIS A 306 -9.87 19.69 -3.00
N VAL A 307 -10.36 20.41 -1.97
CA VAL A 307 -11.79 20.75 -1.89
C VAL A 307 -12.24 21.58 -3.11
N GLU A 308 -11.40 22.48 -3.60
CA GLU A 308 -11.66 23.32 -4.78
C GLU A 308 -11.72 22.54 -6.11
N LYS A 309 -11.24 21.28 -6.14
CA LYS A 309 -11.16 20.45 -7.35
C LYS A 309 -12.03 19.20 -7.30
N THR A 310 -12.84 19.03 -6.26
CA THR A 310 -13.71 17.85 -6.10
C THR A 310 -14.72 17.66 -7.24
N ASP A 311 -15.15 18.74 -7.89
CA ASP A 311 -16.03 18.70 -9.07
C ASP A 311 -15.40 18.03 -10.30
N SER A 312 -14.08 17.87 -10.33
CA SER A 312 -13.37 17.16 -11.41
C SER A 312 -13.39 15.64 -11.25
N TYR A 313 -13.98 15.11 -10.17
CA TYR A 313 -14.03 13.68 -9.91
C TYR A 313 -14.81 12.91 -10.99
N ASN A 314 -14.17 11.90 -11.57
CA ASN A 314 -14.79 10.94 -12.48
C ASN A 314 -14.57 9.49 -12.02
N VAL A 315 -15.65 8.79 -11.67
CA VAL A 315 -15.60 7.38 -11.21
C VAL A 315 -14.86 6.44 -12.17
N ASP A 316 -14.87 6.72 -13.48
CA ASP A 316 -14.17 5.93 -14.48
C ASP A 316 -12.66 5.89 -14.26
N ASN A 317 -12.08 6.88 -13.58
CA ASN A 317 -10.66 6.96 -13.25
C ASN A 317 -10.31 6.30 -11.89
N HIS A 318 -11.26 5.59 -11.25
CA HIS A 318 -11.06 4.99 -9.94
C HIS A 318 -10.63 3.52 -10.01
N SER A 319 -9.50 3.16 -9.39
CA SER A 319 -8.91 1.81 -9.49
C SER A 319 -9.79 0.67 -8.92
N PHE A 320 -10.79 0.99 -8.08
CA PHE A 320 -11.67 -0.01 -7.46
C PHE A 320 -13.14 0.10 -7.84
N TYR A 321 -13.60 1.29 -8.24
CA TYR A 321 -15.02 1.58 -8.42
C TYR A 321 -15.37 1.96 -9.86
N SER A 322 -14.36 2.07 -10.72
CA SER A 322 -14.56 2.32 -12.13
C SER A 322 -15.37 1.19 -12.77
N PRO A 323 -16.48 1.51 -13.46
CA PRO A 323 -17.23 0.53 -14.23
C PRO A 323 -16.45 0.05 -15.46
N THR A 324 -15.38 0.77 -15.85
CA THR A 324 -14.52 0.46 -17.01
C THR A 324 -13.25 -0.31 -16.65
N ASN A 325 -13.12 -0.76 -15.39
CA ASN A 325 -11.94 -1.49 -14.89
C ASN A 325 -10.62 -0.72 -15.08
N PHE A 326 -10.59 0.54 -14.66
CA PHE A 326 -9.37 1.35 -14.67
C PHE A 326 -8.22 0.66 -13.90
N ASP A 327 -7.09 0.51 -14.60
CA ASP A 327 -5.82 0.01 -14.04
C ASP A 327 -4.74 1.09 -14.20
N ASP A 328 -4.36 1.72 -13.10
CA ASP A 328 -3.34 2.77 -13.07
C ASP A 328 -2.00 2.30 -13.65
N ARG A 329 -1.68 1.00 -13.59
CA ARG A 329 -0.44 0.46 -14.16
C ARG A 329 -0.44 0.48 -15.68
N VAL A 330 -1.62 0.47 -16.29
CA VAL A 330 -1.82 0.49 -17.74
C VAL A 330 -2.01 1.93 -18.21
N TYR A 331 -2.89 2.68 -17.56
CA TYR A 331 -3.29 4.02 -17.99
C TYR A 331 -2.34 5.14 -17.51
N CYS A 332 -1.50 4.87 -16.50
CA CYS A 332 -0.56 5.85 -15.94
C CYS A 332 0.90 5.41 -16.06
N PRO A 333 1.39 5.07 -17.27
CA PRO A 333 2.76 4.60 -17.44
C PRO A 333 3.74 5.67 -16.94
N ALA A 334 4.62 5.28 -16.01
CA ALA A 334 5.72 6.14 -15.61
C ALA A 334 6.56 6.51 -16.85
N SER A 335 7.00 7.77 -16.95
CA SER A 335 7.87 8.20 -18.04
C SER A 335 9.11 7.30 -18.08
N ARG A 336 9.25 6.51 -19.15
CA ARG A 336 10.34 5.54 -19.35
C ARG A 336 11.69 6.21 -19.63
N ARG A 337 11.71 7.52 -19.81
CA ARG A 337 12.97 8.26 -19.96
C ARG A 337 13.45 8.65 -18.56
N PRO A 338 14.64 8.22 -18.12
CA PRO A 338 15.37 9.04 -17.19
C PRO A 338 15.55 10.36 -17.94
N SER A 339 14.76 11.36 -17.59
CA SER A 339 15.05 12.71 -18.05
C SER A 339 16.50 12.94 -17.68
N SER A 340 17.35 13.22 -18.67
CA SER A 340 18.74 13.64 -18.45
C SER A 340 18.84 14.86 -17.52
N HIS A 341 17.70 15.48 -17.20
CA HIS A 341 17.52 16.59 -16.27
C HIS A 341 16.99 16.17 -14.88
N MET A 342 16.89 14.87 -14.55
CA MET A 342 16.54 14.44 -13.18
C MET A 342 17.57 14.86 -12.12
N ALA A 343 18.79 15.19 -12.53
CA ALA A 343 19.88 15.58 -11.64
C ALA A 343 19.77 17.00 -11.06
N ASP A 344 18.94 17.89 -11.64
CA ASP A 344 18.90 19.32 -11.28
C ASP A 344 17.51 19.84 -10.87
N ARG A 345 16.61 18.98 -10.35
CA ARG A 345 15.32 19.47 -9.85
C ARG A 345 15.50 20.19 -8.53
N GLN A 346 15.50 21.52 -8.57
CA GLN A 346 15.51 22.36 -7.38
C GLN A 346 14.09 22.51 -6.81
N CYS A 347 14.00 22.93 -5.55
CA CYS A 347 12.75 23.19 -4.86
C CYS A 347 12.72 24.64 -4.39
N CYS A 348 11.54 25.23 -4.39
CA CYS A 348 11.28 26.56 -3.87
C CYS A 348 10.42 26.49 -2.60
N GLY A 349 10.64 27.40 -1.66
CA GLY A 349 9.80 27.55 -0.46
C GLY A 349 10.34 26.82 0.76
N GLY A 350 9.46 26.20 1.56
CA GLY A 350 9.86 25.31 2.67
C GLY A 350 9.97 25.93 4.06
N GLN A 351 9.99 27.26 4.16
CA GLN A 351 10.11 27.97 5.44
C GLN A 351 8.76 28.05 6.18
N THR A 352 7.86 28.88 5.66
CA THR A 352 6.50 29.09 6.17
C THR A 352 5.44 28.88 5.07
N LYS A 353 5.87 28.34 3.93
CA LYS A 353 5.07 28.09 2.75
C LYS A 353 5.37 26.69 2.22
N PRO A 354 4.39 26.03 1.58
CA PRO A 354 4.58 24.70 1.04
C PRO A 354 5.65 24.72 -0.06
N PHE A 355 6.37 23.61 -0.21
CA PHE A 355 7.36 23.48 -1.28
C PHE A 355 6.71 23.40 -2.66
N LEU A 356 7.36 24.03 -3.62
CA LEU A 356 7.04 23.98 -5.04
C LEU A 356 8.25 23.44 -5.81
N LEU A 357 8.01 22.76 -6.92
CA LEU A 357 9.10 22.43 -7.84
C LEU A 357 9.56 23.70 -8.54
N TYR A 358 10.88 23.84 -8.67
CA TYR A 358 11.49 24.86 -9.52
C TYR A 358 11.63 24.32 -10.93
N ASP A 359 11.18 25.10 -11.92
CA ASP A 359 11.47 24.83 -13.31
C ASP A 359 12.67 25.66 -13.78
N ALA A 360 13.74 24.94 -14.14
CA ALA A 360 14.97 25.53 -14.66
C ALA A 360 14.76 26.16 -16.06
N ASN A 361 13.78 25.69 -16.84
CA ASN A 361 13.48 26.21 -18.17
C ASN A 361 12.77 27.56 -18.08
N ALA A 362 11.68 27.63 -17.30
CA ALA A 362 10.96 28.89 -17.03
C ALA A 362 11.68 29.81 -16.03
N LYS A 363 12.78 29.35 -15.40
CA LYS A 363 13.52 30.05 -14.34
C LYS A 363 12.62 30.59 -13.22
N SER A 364 11.58 29.84 -12.89
CA SER A 364 10.57 30.24 -11.92
C SER A 364 10.05 29.04 -11.14
N CYS A 365 9.49 29.30 -9.97
CA CYS A 365 8.82 28.28 -9.17
C CYS A 365 7.42 28.07 -9.77
N CYS A 366 6.98 26.82 -9.93
CA CYS A 366 5.64 26.57 -10.46
C CYS A 366 4.60 27.26 -9.58
N ASP A 367 3.61 27.90 -10.20
CA ASP A 367 2.49 28.59 -9.53
C ASP A 367 1.48 27.64 -8.86
N GLY A 368 1.79 26.34 -8.91
CA GLY A 368 0.90 25.25 -8.54
C GLY A 368 0.80 24.26 -9.69
N HIS A 369 0.74 24.71 -10.94
CA HIS A 369 0.50 23.81 -12.05
C HIS A 369 1.76 23.06 -12.49
N VAL A 370 1.72 21.72 -12.42
CA VAL A 370 2.77 20.84 -12.93
C VAL A 370 2.15 19.82 -13.87
N GLN A 371 2.52 19.85 -15.15
CA GLN A 371 2.17 18.84 -16.15
C GLN A 371 3.45 18.17 -16.64
N ASP A 372 3.50 16.83 -16.63
CA ASP A 372 4.67 16.05 -17.07
C ASP A 372 6.00 16.33 -16.34
N GLY A 373 5.95 17.02 -15.20
CA GLY A 373 7.14 17.40 -14.43
C GLY A 373 7.79 18.71 -14.87
N GLU A 374 7.09 19.47 -15.70
CA GLU A 374 7.37 20.84 -16.10
C GLU A 374 6.26 21.76 -15.54
N CYS A 375 6.63 23.01 -15.23
CA CYS A 375 5.64 24.07 -15.20
C CYS A 375 5.34 24.43 -16.68
#